data_AF-A0A3N5U1Q1-F1
#
_entry.id   AF-A0A3N5U1Q1-F1
#
_cell.length_a   1.000
_cell.length_b   1.000
_cell.length_c   1.000
_cell.angle_alpha   90.00
_cell.angle_beta   90.00
_cell.angle_gamma   90.00
#
_symmetry.space_group_name_H-M   'P 1'
#
loop_
_entity.id
_entity.type
_entity.pdbx_description
1 polymer ?
#
loop_
_entity_poly.entity_id
_entity_poly.type
_entity_poly.pdbx_seq_one_letter_code
_entity_poly.pdbx_strand_id
1 'polypeptide(L)'
;MMKKISFMDTSFRDGFQSVFGARVLTDDFLPAVEAAVHAGINYLEAGGGARFQSLFMYCGESAFDMKDRFREAAGPGAQLQTLARGINVVALSAQPRDMIDLHAKMFKKHGITHIRNFDALNDVRNLVYSGQCIKNAGLHHQVVVTMMELPPGCSGAHDPAFYLKTLKEILDSGVPYDSICFKDASGTSNPNKVYETIKAVRKLLGDNTLIWMHTHETAGIGIAQYKAAIEGGCDGVCLARAPLSGGTCQPDLLSMWHALKGTQYTIDIDVNRILEANRVQQECLKDYFFPPEAQKISSEVILSPMPGGALTANTMMMRDTGTLHLYSKVIEAMSECIARGGFGTSVTPVSQFYFQQAYANVTQGPWKKITDGYGKMVLGYFGRTPVKPDPEIVKIAEKQMGMPVFDGDPLDVLEPGIPKAVKILEKERLPVTDENIFIIGALATPGGNKGLDFLKGDRPVNCRKITGKTEAEKKATQPPQSAPKAAGLSQYKVTVDGTVYQVMVEDETGEVAAVRAMKAGETPKRPQIEVKTQLPGNVYEILCAVGDTVKKGETLVILEAMKMETPVVAPDDGIIESLEVTKGQTVQSGQLIAVLV
;
A
#
# COMPACT_ATOMS: atom_id res chain seq x y z
N MET A 1 -4.86 43.49 7.18
CA MET A 1 -4.11 42.59 6.27
C MET A 1 -4.85 41.26 6.19
N MET A 2 -4.86 40.59 5.04
CA MET A 2 -5.40 39.22 4.92
C MET A 2 -4.53 38.23 5.72
N LYS A 3 -5.14 37.22 6.37
CA LYS A 3 -4.41 36.14 7.02
C LYS A 3 -3.81 35.22 5.94
N LYS A 4 -2.49 35.03 5.96
CA LYS A 4 -1.81 34.11 5.06
C LYS A 4 -2.02 32.67 5.54
N ILE A 5 -2.39 31.79 4.61
CA ILE A 5 -2.51 30.35 4.83
C ILE A 5 -1.29 29.68 4.18
N SER A 6 -0.56 28.91 4.97
CA SER A 6 0.57 28.13 4.50
C SER A 6 0.07 26.94 3.67
N PHE A 7 0.92 26.44 2.78
CA PHE A 7 0.63 25.20 2.07
C PHE A 7 1.86 24.30 1.98
N MET A 8 1.60 23.00 1.90
CA MET A 8 2.59 21.96 1.61
C MET A 8 2.31 21.43 0.20
N ASP A 9 3.29 21.47 -0.70
CA ASP A 9 3.18 20.83 -2.02
C ASP A 9 3.43 19.32 -1.86
N THR A 10 2.41 18.55 -2.20
CA THR A 10 2.39 17.08 -2.06
C THR A 10 2.59 16.35 -3.39
N SER A 11 2.81 17.08 -4.49
CA SER A 11 2.95 16.52 -5.84
C SER A 11 3.99 15.41 -5.90
N PHE A 12 5.13 15.60 -5.22
CA PHE A 12 6.28 14.70 -5.29
C PHE A 12 6.24 13.49 -4.33
N ARG A 13 5.14 13.31 -3.59
CA ARG A 13 4.96 12.16 -2.69
C ARG A 13 3.54 11.63 -2.75
N ASP A 14 2.58 12.35 -2.17
CA ASP A 14 1.18 11.89 -2.15
C ASP A 14 0.55 11.92 -3.55
N GLY A 15 0.93 12.88 -4.41
CA GLY A 15 0.55 12.91 -5.82
C GLY A 15 1.01 11.66 -6.57
N PHE A 16 2.31 11.34 -6.48
CA PHE A 16 2.85 10.08 -7.06
C PHE A 16 2.18 8.83 -6.48
N GLN A 17 1.94 8.81 -5.18
CA GLN A 17 1.28 7.68 -4.51
C GLN A 17 -0.15 7.51 -4.99
N SER A 18 -0.87 8.60 -5.19
CA SER A 18 -2.28 8.62 -5.59
C SER A 18 -2.46 8.21 -7.03
N VAL A 19 -1.63 8.70 -7.96
CA VAL A 19 -1.79 8.40 -9.39
C VAL A 19 -1.05 7.13 -9.82
N PHE A 20 0.19 6.96 -9.37
CA PHE A 20 1.11 5.95 -9.92
C PHE A 20 1.46 4.84 -8.92
N GLY A 21 0.79 4.77 -7.77
CA GLY A 21 1.18 3.86 -6.69
C GLY A 21 2.61 4.12 -6.18
N ALA A 22 3.08 5.37 -6.27
CA ALA A 22 4.41 5.87 -5.91
C ALA A 22 5.56 5.39 -6.82
N ARG A 23 5.24 4.91 -8.04
CA ARG A 23 6.21 4.40 -9.01
C ARG A 23 6.59 5.48 -10.03
N VAL A 24 7.48 6.39 -9.60
CA VAL A 24 8.08 7.44 -10.44
C VAL A 24 9.59 7.40 -10.23
N LEU A 25 10.35 7.41 -11.31
CA LEU A 25 11.82 7.39 -11.27
C LEU A 25 12.35 8.74 -10.80
N THR A 26 13.44 8.73 -10.04
CA THR A 26 14.01 9.95 -9.45
C THR A 26 14.40 10.96 -10.52
N ASP A 27 15.09 10.51 -11.56
CA ASP A 27 15.58 11.39 -12.64
C ASP A 27 14.44 12.08 -13.41
N ASP A 28 13.27 11.46 -13.49
CA ASP A 28 12.16 11.97 -14.28
C ASP A 28 11.53 13.24 -13.64
N PHE A 29 11.61 13.42 -12.32
CA PHE A 29 10.88 14.50 -11.63
C PHE A 29 11.76 15.56 -10.95
N LEU A 30 13.08 15.37 -10.82
CA LEU A 30 13.94 16.39 -10.18
C LEU A 30 13.82 17.79 -10.82
N PRO A 31 13.74 17.95 -12.16
CA PRO A 31 13.53 19.27 -12.76
C PRO A 31 12.22 19.94 -12.29
N ALA A 32 11.19 19.15 -11.99
CA ALA A 32 9.93 19.68 -11.46
C ALA A 32 10.07 20.15 -10.00
N VAL A 33 10.96 19.54 -9.20
CA VAL A 33 11.29 20.00 -7.84
C VAL A 33 12.00 21.35 -7.90
N GLU A 34 13.00 21.49 -8.76
CA GLU A 34 13.73 22.75 -8.98
C GLU A 34 12.77 23.87 -9.42
N ALA A 35 11.86 23.56 -10.36
CA ALA A 35 10.85 24.51 -10.82
C ALA A 35 9.87 24.92 -9.70
N ALA A 36 9.49 23.99 -8.81
CA ALA A 36 8.65 24.31 -7.65
C ALA A 36 9.34 25.30 -6.69
N VAL A 37 10.62 25.06 -6.37
CA VAL A 37 11.41 25.95 -5.51
C VAL A 37 11.64 27.30 -6.18
N HIS A 38 11.93 27.34 -7.48
CA HIS A 38 12.06 28.59 -8.24
C HIS A 38 10.76 29.41 -8.24
N ALA A 39 9.61 28.73 -8.18
CA ALA A 39 8.31 29.37 -8.04
C ALA A 39 7.99 29.86 -6.60
N GLY A 40 8.91 29.67 -5.65
CA GLY A 40 8.80 30.12 -4.27
C GLY A 40 8.18 29.09 -3.32
N ILE A 41 8.02 27.83 -3.73
CA ILE A 41 7.49 26.78 -2.87
C ILE A 41 8.62 26.25 -1.97
N ASN A 42 8.46 26.45 -0.66
CA ASN A 42 9.47 26.03 0.33
C ASN A 42 9.03 24.87 1.21
N TYR A 43 7.77 24.46 1.19
CA TYR A 43 7.26 23.29 1.93
C TYR A 43 6.92 22.19 0.92
N LEU A 44 7.71 21.13 0.93
CA LEU A 44 7.63 20.03 -0.03
C LEU A 44 7.50 18.70 0.72
N GLU A 45 6.55 17.88 0.31
CA GLU A 45 6.50 16.50 0.77
C GLU A 45 7.38 15.63 -0.13
N ALA A 46 8.44 15.08 0.45
CA ALA A 46 9.61 14.57 -0.28
C ALA A 46 9.85 13.07 -0.10
N GLY A 47 8.97 12.35 0.60
CA GLY A 47 9.12 10.90 0.79
C GLY A 47 8.32 10.30 1.94
N GLY A 48 8.75 9.13 2.40
CA GLY A 48 7.96 8.31 3.34
C GLY A 48 6.73 7.71 2.67
N GLY A 49 5.73 7.31 3.45
CA GLY A 49 4.57 6.58 2.93
C GLY A 49 4.97 5.38 2.07
N ALA A 50 4.25 5.13 0.98
CA ALA A 50 4.61 4.07 0.04
C ALA A 50 5.84 4.42 -0.82
N ARG A 51 6.25 5.70 -0.89
CA ARG A 51 7.37 6.14 -1.71
C ARG A 51 8.71 5.58 -1.24
N PHE A 52 8.86 5.33 0.06
CA PHE A 52 10.05 4.67 0.59
C PHE A 52 10.19 3.25 0.03
N GLN A 53 9.11 2.46 0.09
CA GLN A 53 9.11 1.05 -0.32
C GLN A 53 9.13 0.89 -1.84
N SER A 54 8.38 1.73 -2.56
CA SER A 54 8.24 1.61 -4.01
C SER A 54 9.56 1.81 -4.75
N LEU A 55 10.47 2.61 -4.19
CA LEU A 55 11.78 2.84 -4.77
C LEU A 55 12.60 1.55 -4.89
N PHE A 56 12.70 0.81 -3.79
CA PHE A 56 13.41 -0.47 -3.77
C PHE A 56 12.66 -1.55 -4.54
N MET A 57 11.34 -1.64 -4.36
CA MET A 57 10.54 -2.76 -4.88
C MET A 57 10.15 -2.63 -6.35
N TYR A 58 10.06 -1.40 -6.88
CA TYR A 58 9.46 -1.15 -8.19
C TYR A 58 10.18 -0.10 -9.03
N CYS A 59 11.17 0.63 -8.51
CA CYS A 59 11.93 1.61 -9.28
C CYS A 59 13.41 1.23 -9.45
N GLY A 60 13.90 0.20 -8.75
CA GLY A 60 15.30 -0.19 -8.76
C GLY A 60 16.24 0.88 -8.17
N GLU A 61 15.71 1.76 -7.31
CA GLU A 61 16.38 2.94 -6.79
C GLU A 61 16.45 2.90 -5.25
N SER A 62 17.48 3.51 -4.67
CA SER A 62 17.58 3.70 -3.21
C SER A 62 16.73 4.87 -2.75
N ALA A 63 15.89 4.65 -1.74
CA ALA A 63 15.11 5.73 -1.12
C ALA A 63 15.97 6.73 -0.33
N PHE A 64 17.20 6.38 0.02
CA PHE A 64 18.12 7.30 0.68
C PHE A 64 18.78 8.23 -0.34
N ASP A 65 19.30 7.67 -1.43
CA ASP A 65 19.90 8.42 -2.54
C ASP A 65 18.88 9.39 -3.15
N MET A 66 17.63 8.94 -3.34
CA MET A 66 16.54 9.81 -3.80
C MET A 66 16.33 11.00 -2.86
N LYS A 67 16.37 10.81 -1.53
CA LYS A 67 16.21 11.91 -0.56
C LYS A 67 17.36 12.91 -0.63
N ASP A 68 18.59 12.43 -0.76
CA ASP A 68 19.77 13.30 -0.85
C ASP A 68 19.71 14.16 -2.11
N ARG A 69 19.36 13.54 -3.25
CA ARG A 69 19.16 14.25 -4.52
C ARG A 69 17.96 15.20 -4.51
N PHE A 70 16.88 14.82 -3.84
CA PHE A 70 15.73 15.71 -3.62
C PHE A 70 16.16 16.94 -2.81
N ARG A 71 16.92 16.75 -1.73
CA ARG A 71 17.45 17.84 -0.91
C ARG A 71 18.37 18.75 -1.71
N GLU A 72 19.22 18.20 -2.58
CA GLU A 72 20.06 18.98 -3.48
C GLU A 72 19.22 19.85 -4.42
N ALA A 73 18.26 19.25 -5.13
CA ALA A 73 17.35 19.95 -6.05
C ALA A 73 16.46 21.00 -5.35
N ALA A 74 16.00 20.70 -4.14
CA ALA A 74 15.17 21.61 -3.36
C ALA A 74 15.96 22.73 -2.66
N GLY A 75 17.28 22.55 -2.52
CA GLY A 75 18.17 23.45 -1.79
C GLY A 75 18.08 23.35 -0.26
N PRO A 76 19.00 24.00 0.46
CA PRO A 76 19.13 23.86 1.91
C PRO A 76 18.01 24.52 2.71
N GLY A 77 17.32 25.51 2.13
CA GLY A 77 16.23 26.24 2.79
C GLY A 77 14.87 25.53 2.78
N ALA A 78 14.71 24.49 1.96
CA ALA A 78 13.43 23.80 1.82
C ALA A 78 13.05 23.00 3.08
N GLN A 79 11.79 23.10 3.46
CA GLN A 79 11.17 22.28 4.49
C GLN A 79 10.65 20.99 3.85
N LEU A 80 11.38 19.90 4.09
CA LEU A 80 11.07 18.59 3.51
C LEU A 80 10.33 17.75 4.54
N GLN A 81 9.10 17.37 4.19
CA GLN A 81 8.27 16.52 5.02
C GLN A 81 8.20 15.10 4.48
N THR A 82 8.17 14.12 5.38
CA THR A 82 7.81 12.73 5.06
C THR A 82 6.62 12.26 5.89
N LEU A 83 5.95 11.21 5.42
CA LEU A 83 4.85 10.56 6.13
C LEU A 83 5.31 9.27 6.81
N ALA A 84 5.07 9.15 8.12
CA ALA A 84 5.34 7.97 8.93
C ALA A 84 4.06 7.46 9.60
N ARG A 85 3.97 6.14 9.78
CA ARG A 85 2.82 5.41 10.35
C ARG A 85 3.16 4.89 11.75
N GLY A 86 3.14 5.74 12.78
CA GLY A 86 3.32 5.33 14.17
C GLY A 86 4.44 4.30 14.32
N ILE A 87 4.06 3.09 14.74
CA ILE A 87 4.97 1.96 14.96
C ILE A 87 5.46 1.25 13.69
N ASN A 88 4.79 1.42 12.55
CA ASN A 88 5.23 0.89 11.27
C ASN A 88 6.21 1.83 10.56
N VAL A 89 6.33 3.09 10.99
CA VAL A 89 7.13 4.12 10.32
C VAL A 89 6.88 4.14 8.80
N VAL A 90 7.86 3.75 7.98
CA VAL A 90 7.76 3.60 6.52
C VAL A 90 7.86 2.12 6.06
N ALA A 91 7.85 1.17 6.99
CA ALA A 91 8.06 -0.26 6.74
C ALA A 91 6.80 -1.04 6.35
N LEU A 92 6.95 -2.26 5.85
CA LEU A 92 5.83 -3.11 5.44
C LEU A 92 5.04 -3.68 6.65
N SER A 93 5.66 -3.71 7.82
CA SER A 93 5.09 -4.22 9.08
C SER A 93 5.45 -3.30 10.26
N ALA A 94 4.85 -3.54 11.43
CA ALA A 94 5.22 -2.88 12.68
C ALA A 94 6.72 -3.13 12.96
N GLN A 95 7.41 -2.10 13.44
CA GLN A 95 8.86 -2.14 13.65
C GLN A 95 9.19 -2.15 15.15
N PRO A 96 10.23 -2.89 15.57
CA PRO A 96 10.70 -2.84 16.94
C PRO A 96 11.31 -1.47 17.27
N ARG A 97 11.46 -1.20 18.57
CA ARG A 97 11.85 0.11 19.10
C ARG A 97 13.17 0.63 18.50
N ASP A 98 14.17 -0.23 18.39
CA ASP A 98 15.48 0.10 17.82
C ASP A 98 15.39 0.54 16.34
N MET A 99 14.51 -0.09 15.55
CA MET A 99 14.26 0.28 14.15
C MET A 99 13.44 1.58 14.01
N ILE A 100 12.49 1.84 14.92
CA ILE A 100 11.74 3.10 14.95
C ILE A 100 12.66 4.29 15.25
N ASP A 101 13.60 4.11 16.18
CA ASP A 101 14.61 5.13 16.49
C ASP A 101 15.58 5.35 15.31
N LEU A 102 16.04 4.26 14.69
CA LEU A 102 16.89 4.31 13.50
C LEU A 102 16.22 5.04 12.34
N HIS A 103 14.92 4.86 12.13
CA HIS A 103 14.15 5.58 11.11
C HIS A 103 14.29 7.11 11.25
N ALA A 104 14.06 7.65 12.45
CA ALA A 104 14.11 9.09 12.69
C ALA A 104 15.53 9.64 12.45
N LYS A 105 16.55 8.93 12.95
CA LYS A 105 17.97 9.29 12.74
C LYS A 105 18.36 9.28 11.26
N MET A 106 17.97 8.25 10.53
CA MET A 106 18.26 8.14 9.10
C MET A 106 17.55 9.22 8.29
N PHE A 107 16.28 9.50 8.58
CA PHE A 107 15.56 10.55 7.85
C PHE A 107 16.16 11.93 8.12
N LYS A 108 16.60 12.20 9.35
CA LYS A 108 17.37 13.42 9.67
C LYS A 108 18.70 13.48 8.89
N LYS A 109 19.46 12.39 8.87
CA LYS A 109 20.73 12.27 8.14
C LYS A 109 20.57 12.62 6.66
N HIS A 110 19.50 12.14 6.03
CA HIS A 110 19.18 12.37 4.61
C HIS A 110 18.31 13.62 4.38
N GLY A 111 18.53 14.66 5.17
CA GLY A 111 18.03 16.00 4.90
C GLY A 111 16.53 16.24 5.12
N ILE A 112 15.77 15.30 5.70
CA ILE A 112 14.37 15.56 6.07
C ILE A 112 14.32 16.55 7.25
N THR A 113 13.33 17.45 7.25
CA THR A 113 13.13 18.41 8.35
C THR A 113 11.87 18.11 9.16
N HIS A 114 10.85 17.53 8.54
CA HIS A 114 9.55 17.25 9.17
C HIS A 114 9.16 15.78 9.00
N ILE A 115 8.59 15.19 10.05
CA ILE A 115 7.89 13.90 9.95
C ILE A 115 6.46 14.10 10.41
N ARG A 116 5.51 13.87 9.49
CA ARG A 116 4.09 13.77 9.78
C ARG A 116 3.81 12.34 10.24
N ASN A 117 3.40 12.18 11.49
CA ASN A 117 3.27 10.89 12.16
C ASN A 117 1.82 10.60 12.50
N PHE A 118 1.28 9.50 11.97
CA PHE A 118 -0.12 9.12 12.18
C PHE A 118 -0.27 7.66 12.55
N ASP A 119 -1.40 7.34 13.19
CA ASP A 119 -1.86 5.98 13.41
C ASP A 119 -3.22 5.80 12.72
N ALA A 120 -3.39 4.69 12.00
CA ALA A 120 -4.60 4.45 11.22
C ALA A 120 -5.82 4.11 12.10
N LEU A 121 -5.60 3.67 13.34
CA LEU A 121 -6.64 3.38 14.31
C LEU A 121 -6.89 4.55 15.26
N ASN A 122 -6.15 5.66 15.11
CA ASN A 122 -6.08 6.75 16.09
C ASN A 122 -5.72 6.25 17.50
N ASP A 123 -4.97 5.15 17.60
CA ASP A 123 -4.45 4.65 18.87
C ASP A 123 -3.21 5.46 19.26
N VAL A 124 -3.38 6.37 20.22
CA VAL A 124 -2.31 7.28 20.67
C VAL A 124 -1.07 6.53 21.15
N ARG A 125 -1.23 5.31 21.68
CA ARG A 125 -0.09 4.49 22.16
C ARG A 125 0.93 4.23 21.03
N ASN A 126 0.45 4.05 19.80
CA ASN A 126 1.28 3.83 18.62
C ASN A 126 2.06 5.09 18.17
N LEU A 127 1.70 6.27 18.69
CA LEU A 127 2.33 7.55 18.35
C LEU A 127 3.39 7.99 19.37
N VAL A 128 3.31 7.52 20.62
CA VAL A 128 4.15 8.03 21.71
C VAL A 128 5.64 7.79 21.43
N TYR A 129 6.02 6.52 21.22
CA TYR A 129 7.43 6.17 21.05
C TYR A 129 8.02 6.73 19.75
N SER A 130 7.28 6.59 18.64
CA SER A 130 7.70 7.13 17.34
C SER A 130 7.82 8.66 17.37
N GLY A 131 6.89 9.37 18.02
CA GLY A 131 6.94 10.81 18.22
C GLY A 131 8.17 11.26 19.04
N GLN A 132 8.49 10.53 20.10
CA GLN A 132 9.69 10.81 20.90
C GLN A 132 10.97 10.64 20.07
N CYS A 133 11.09 9.57 19.28
CA CYS A 133 12.23 9.35 18.39
C CYS A 133 12.39 10.47 17.36
N ILE A 134 11.29 10.95 16.76
CA ILE A 134 11.31 12.08 15.81
C ILE A 134 11.90 13.33 16.48
N LYS A 135 11.43 13.67 17.68
CA LYS A 135 11.93 14.83 18.43
C LYS A 135 13.37 14.67 18.89
N ASN A 136 13.77 13.48 19.36
CA ASN A 136 15.14 13.17 19.75
C ASN A 136 16.13 13.31 18.58
N ALA A 137 15.70 12.99 17.36
CA ALA A 137 16.50 13.19 16.15
C ALA A 137 16.59 14.67 15.71
N GLY A 138 15.94 15.61 16.42
CA GLY A 138 15.93 17.02 16.08
C GLY A 138 15.12 17.35 14.82
N LEU A 139 14.04 16.59 14.58
CA LEU A 139 13.08 16.82 13.51
C LEU A 139 11.82 17.51 14.06
N HIS A 140 11.13 18.23 13.18
CA HIS A 140 9.80 18.74 13.49
C HIS A 140 8.80 17.57 13.48
N HIS A 141 8.19 17.29 14.63
CA HIS A 141 7.13 16.27 14.74
C HIS A 141 5.75 16.91 14.50
N GLN A 142 5.12 16.51 13.39
CA GLN A 142 3.72 16.86 13.13
C GLN A 142 2.83 15.66 13.49
N VAL A 143 2.21 15.71 14.66
CA VAL A 143 1.32 14.64 15.13
C VAL A 143 -0.03 14.72 14.42
N VAL A 144 -0.64 13.57 14.12
CA VAL A 144 -1.85 13.50 13.30
C VAL A 144 -3.04 12.93 14.04
N VAL A 145 -4.20 13.57 13.87
CA VAL A 145 -5.52 12.96 14.08
C VAL A 145 -6.08 12.60 12.71
N THR A 146 -6.26 11.32 12.43
CA THR A 146 -6.77 10.87 11.13
C THR A 146 -8.29 11.00 11.08
N MET A 147 -8.81 11.39 9.93
CA MET A 147 -10.22 11.68 9.68
C MET A 147 -10.76 10.85 8.49
N MET A 148 -12.05 10.58 8.53
CA MET A 148 -12.86 10.14 7.40
C MET A 148 -14.33 10.40 7.72
N GLU A 149 -15.22 10.24 6.74
CA GLU A 149 -16.64 10.06 7.02
C GLU A 149 -16.94 8.57 7.26
N LEU A 150 -17.98 8.25 8.03
CA LEU A 150 -18.41 6.86 8.16
C LEU A 150 -19.37 6.46 7.03
N PRO A 151 -19.46 5.17 6.68
CA PRO A 151 -20.52 4.69 5.80
C PRO A 151 -21.92 5.13 6.30
N PRO A 152 -22.87 5.40 5.39
CA PRO A 152 -24.22 5.81 5.78
C PRO A 152 -24.86 4.86 6.81
N GLY A 153 -25.48 5.44 7.84
CA GLY A 153 -26.10 4.69 8.93
C GLY A 153 -25.16 4.26 10.06
N CYS A 154 -23.85 4.47 9.93
CA CYS A 154 -22.88 4.21 10.99
C CYS A 154 -22.71 5.43 11.91
N SER A 155 -22.43 5.18 13.19
CA SER A 155 -22.14 6.21 14.21
C SER A 155 -21.24 5.64 15.31
N GLY A 156 -20.67 6.51 16.15
CA GLY A 156 -19.84 6.12 17.30
C GLY A 156 -18.36 6.47 17.20
N ALA A 157 -17.91 6.91 16.02
CA ALA A 157 -16.58 7.47 15.79
C ALA A 157 -16.64 8.54 14.68
N HIS A 158 -15.52 9.24 14.46
CA HIS A 158 -15.37 10.18 13.33
C HIS A 158 -16.36 11.36 13.31
N ASP A 159 -16.81 11.78 14.48
CA ASP A 159 -17.48 13.07 14.70
C ASP A 159 -16.53 14.07 15.40
N PRO A 160 -16.88 15.36 15.50
CA PRO A 160 -16.04 16.33 16.19
C PRO A 160 -15.68 15.98 17.63
N ALA A 161 -16.57 15.29 18.35
CA ALA A 161 -16.33 14.89 19.74
C ALA A 161 -15.26 13.79 19.82
N PHE A 162 -15.29 12.81 18.92
CA PHE A 162 -14.27 11.80 18.76
C PHE A 162 -12.90 12.43 18.48
N TYR A 163 -12.81 13.34 17.49
CA TYR A 163 -11.53 13.97 17.14
C TYR A 163 -10.95 14.82 18.28
N LEU A 164 -11.80 15.55 19.02
CA LEU A 164 -11.38 16.28 20.22
C LEU A 164 -10.91 15.35 21.34
N LYS A 165 -11.57 14.20 21.51
CA LYS A 165 -11.14 13.19 22.49
C LYS A 165 -9.77 12.64 22.13
N THR A 166 -9.56 12.20 20.89
CA THR A 166 -8.26 11.70 20.42
C THR A 166 -7.16 12.76 20.58
N LEU A 167 -7.45 14.03 20.26
CA LEU A 167 -6.48 15.11 20.49
C LEU A 167 -6.13 15.24 21.98
N LYS A 168 -7.12 15.22 22.87
CA LYS A 168 -6.85 15.28 24.33
C LYS A 168 -5.98 14.12 24.78
N GLU A 169 -6.25 12.90 24.30
CA GLU A 169 -5.41 11.74 24.59
C GLU A 169 -3.96 11.93 24.10
N ILE A 170 -3.76 12.57 22.93
CA ILE A 170 -2.42 12.95 22.45
C ILE A 170 -1.76 13.93 23.43
N LEU A 171 -2.47 14.99 23.86
CA LEU A 171 -1.94 15.97 24.81
C LEU A 171 -1.59 15.32 26.15
N ASP A 172 -2.48 14.48 26.68
CA ASP A 172 -2.35 13.79 27.96
C ASP A 172 -1.22 12.74 27.93
N SER A 173 -0.90 12.17 26.76
CA SER A 173 0.23 11.25 26.61
C SER A 173 1.60 11.90 26.82
N GLY A 174 1.67 13.23 26.73
CA GLY A 174 2.93 13.97 26.82
C GLY A 174 3.87 13.78 25.63
N VAL A 175 3.40 13.14 24.53
CA VAL A 175 4.22 12.98 23.32
C VAL A 175 4.63 14.37 22.81
N PRO A 176 5.94 14.65 22.63
CA PRO A 176 6.36 15.98 22.20
C PRO A 176 6.02 16.19 20.72
N TYR A 177 5.39 17.31 20.39
CA TYR A 177 5.02 17.68 19.00
C TYR A 177 5.27 19.17 18.75
N ASP A 178 5.38 19.55 17.48
CA ASP A 178 5.60 20.93 17.04
C ASP A 178 4.39 21.51 16.29
N SER A 179 3.61 20.65 15.63
CA SER A 179 2.31 21.03 15.06
C SER A 179 1.37 19.83 14.97
N ILE A 180 0.09 20.11 14.71
CA ILE A 180 -0.96 19.09 14.60
C ILE A 180 -1.52 19.10 13.18
N CYS A 181 -1.77 17.92 12.62
CA CYS A 181 -2.46 17.77 11.34
C CYS A 181 -3.72 16.91 11.50
N PHE A 182 -4.80 17.38 10.89
CA PHE A 182 -6.02 16.60 10.67
C PHE A 182 -5.95 16.00 9.28
N LYS A 183 -5.95 14.67 9.17
CA LYS A 183 -5.66 13.97 7.90
C LYS A 183 -6.82 13.11 7.43
N ASP A 184 -7.52 13.60 6.42
CA ASP A 184 -8.48 12.82 5.64
C ASP A 184 -7.80 12.20 4.41
N ALA A 185 -7.44 10.92 4.50
CA ALA A 185 -6.80 10.22 3.37
C ALA A 185 -7.79 9.84 2.27
N SER A 186 -9.09 9.84 2.57
CA SER A 186 -10.16 9.41 1.67
C SER A 186 -10.81 10.57 0.90
N GLY A 187 -10.72 11.79 1.44
CA GLY A 187 -11.40 12.97 0.91
C GLY A 187 -12.91 12.97 1.21
N THR A 188 -13.36 12.21 2.21
CA THR A 188 -14.80 11.97 2.46
C THR A 188 -15.39 12.79 3.59
N SER A 189 -14.56 13.33 4.50
CA SER A 189 -15.01 14.00 5.73
C SER A 189 -15.99 15.14 5.42
N ASN A 190 -17.15 15.16 6.07
CA ASN A 190 -18.10 16.25 5.84
C ASN A 190 -17.48 17.63 6.18
N PRO A 191 -17.57 18.66 5.31
CA PRO A 191 -16.99 19.98 5.57
C PRO A 191 -17.47 20.62 6.88
N ASN A 192 -18.73 20.43 7.28
CA ASN A 192 -19.23 20.96 8.55
C ASN A 192 -18.54 20.29 9.75
N LYS A 193 -18.31 18.97 9.69
CA LYS A 193 -17.54 18.27 10.73
C LYS A 193 -16.10 18.77 10.79
N VAL A 194 -15.49 19.05 9.64
CA VAL A 194 -14.15 19.65 9.57
C VAL A 194 -14.16 21.03 10.26
N TYR A 195 -15.08 21.92 9.90
CA TYR A 195 -15.19 23.24 10.52
C TYR A 195 -15.36 23.17 12.04
N GLU A 196 -16.34 22.39 12.53
CA GLU A 196 -16.62 22.26 13.96
C GLU A 196 -15.43 21.66 14.72
N THR A 197 -14.78 20.66 14.14
CA THR A 197 -13.57 20.05 14.73
C THR A 197 -12.45 21.08 14.85
N ILE A 198 -12.06 21.72 13.75
CA ILE A 198 -10.92 22.65 13.74
C ILE A 198 -11.20 23.86 14.63
N LYS A 199 -12.42 24.38 14.64
CA LYS A 199 -12.83 25.50 15.52
C LYS A 199 -12.70 25.14 16.99
N ALA A 200 -13.18 23.95 17.38
CA ALA A 200 -13.08 23.49 18.76
C ALA A 200 -11.62 23.23 19.16
N VAL A 201 -10.80 22.69 18.25
CA VAL A 201 -9.37 22.46 18.45
C VAL A 201 -8.61 23.77 18.61
N ARG A 202 -8.87 24.77 17.74
CA ARG A 202 -8.28 26.12 17.88
C ARG A 202 -8.61 26.72 19.24
N LYS A 203 -9.86 26.60 19.69
CA LYS A 203 -10.28 27.07 21.01
C LYS A 203 -9.53 26.36 22.15
N LEU A 204 -9.25 25.06 22.00
CA LEU A 204 -8.54 24.26 23.00
C LEU A 204 -7.04 24.62 23.07
N LEU A 205 -6.40 24.84 21.92
CA LEU A 205 -4.94 24.98 21.82
C LEU A 205 -4.44 26.43 21.81
N GLY A 206 -5.34 27.40 21.63
CA GLY A 206 -4.98 28.81 21.45
C GLY A 206 -4.30 29.09 20.10
N ASP A 207 -3.82 30.31 19.91
CA ASP A 207 -3.35 30.80 18.60
C ASP A 207 -1.92 30.38 18.23
N ASN A 208 -1.14 29.91 19.20
CA ASN A 208 0.29 29.60 18.99
C ASN A 208 0.56 28.23 18.39
N THR A 209 -0.40 27.29 18.48
CA THR A 209 -0.22 25.94 17.94
C THR A 209 -0.57 25.93 16.46
N LEU A 210 0.36 25.46 15.62
CA LEU A 210 0.12 25.32 14.18
C LEU A 210 -0.84 24.15 13.91
N ILE A 211 -1.93 24.45 13.19
CA ILE A 211 -2.94 23.45 12.81
C ILE A 211 -2.96 23.29 11.28
N TRP A 212 -2.78 22.06 10.81
CA TRP A 212 -2.78 21.71 9.40
C TRP A 212 -3.97 20.83 9.03
N MET A 213 -4.49 20.99 7.81
CA MET A 213 -5.46 20.07 7.22
C MET A 213 -4.90 19.38 5.98
N HIS A 214 -5.05 18.07 5.91
CA HIS A 214 -4.74 17.25 4.74
C HIS A 214 -6.01 16.58 4.27
N THR A 215 -6.34 16.73 2.98
CA THR A 215 -7.42 15.98 2.34
C THR A 215 -7.05 15.53 0.92
N HIS A 216 -7.96 14.79 0.30
CA HIS A 216 -7.93 14.42 -1.12
C HIS A 216 -9.19 14.93 -1.81
N GLU A 217 -9.11 15.13 -3.13
CA GLU A 217 -10.21 15.59 -3.98
C GLU A 217 -11.06 14.42 -4.53
N THR A 218 -10.86 13.19 -4.01
CA THR A 218 -11.43 11.96 -4.59
C THR A 218 -12.95 12.03 -4.66
N ALA A 219 -13.59 12.56 -3.61
CA ALA A 219 -15.03 12.76 -3.55
C ALA A 219 -15.52 14.09 -4.15
N GLY A 220 -14.61 14.95 -4.61
CA GLY A 220 -14.93 16.26 -5.21
C GLY A 220 -15.33 17.35 -4.22
N ILE A 221 -15.00 17.21 -2.94
CA ILE A 221 -15.35 18.15 -1.87
C ILE A 221 -14.12 18.72 -1.12
N GLY A 222 -12.91 18.48 -1.63
CA GLY A 222 -11.65 18.79 -0.95
C GLY A 222 -11.44 20.30 -0.73
N ILE A 223 -11.71 21.12 -1.76
CA ILE A 223 -11.69 22.59 -1.63
C ILE A 223 -12.67 23.07 -0.54
N ALA A 224 -13.87 22.48 -0.46
CA ALA A 224 -14.86 22.85 0.55
C ALA A 224 -14.39 22.48 1.97
N GLN A 225 -13.78 21.32 2.13
CA GLN A 225 -13.16 20.90 3.41
C GLN A 225 -12.02 21.84 3.82
N TYR A 226 -11.17 22.28 2.89
CA TYR A 226 -10.12 23.24 3.20
C TYR A 226 -10.65 24.63 3.55
N LYS A 227 -11.67 25.13 2.87
CA LYS A 227 -12.33 26.38 3.30
C LYS A 227 -12.90 26.24 4.71
N ALA A 228 -13.59 25.15 5.00
CA ALA A 228 -14.11 24.85 6.33
C ALA A 228 -13.00 24.80 7.40
N ALA A 229 -11.87 24.14 7.11
CA ALA A 229 -10.73 24.09 8.03
C ALA A 229 -10.10 25.49 8.25
N ILE A 230 -9.90 26.26 7.19
CA ILE A 230 -9.36 27.63 7.25
C ILE A 230 -10.27 28.54 8.06
N GLU A 231 -11.59 28.49 7.80
CA GLU A 231 -12.60 29.25 8.55
C GLU A 231 -12.70 28.80 10.02
N GLY A 232 -12.43 27.53 10.31
CA GLY A 232 -12.28 26.99 11.65
C GLY A 232 -10.99 27.41 12.36
N GLY A 233 -10.03 27.99 11.64
CA GLY A 233 -8.79 28.52 12.20
C GLY A 233 -7.55 27.67 11.96
N CYS A 234 -7.53 26.81 10.92
CA CYS A 234 -6.27 26.18 10.48
C CYS A 234 -5.27 27.20 9.94
N ASP A 235 -3.99 26.86 9.97
CA ASP A 235 -2.89 27.71 9.52
C ASP A 235 -2.29 27.24 8.19
N GLY A 236 -2.46 25.96 7.84
CA GLY A 236 -1.98 25.45 6.57
C GLY A 236 -2.75 24.25 6.02
N VAL A 237 -2.64 24.07 4.72
CA VAL A 237 -3.32 22.98 3.98
C VAL A 237 -2.36 22.24 3.04
N CYS A 238 -2.66 20.99 2.69
CA CYS A 238 -1.87 20.23 1.71
C CYS A 238 -2.44 20.40 0.30
N LEU A 239 -1.66 20.95 -0.62
CA LEU A 239 -2.09 21.18 -2.00
C LEU A 239 -1.20 20.38 -2.94
N ALA A 240 -1.65 20.20 -4.18
CA ALA A 240 -0.83 19.67 -5.24
C ALA A 240 -0.93 20.55 -6.48
N ARG A 241 -0.01 20.30 -7.42
CA ARG A 241 0.09 21.00 -8.69
C ARG A 241 -0.27 20.07 -9.84
N ALA A 242 -0.83 20.64 -10.90
CA ALA A 242 -1.11 19.90 -12.12
C ALA A 242 0.17 19.25 -12.69
N PRO A 243 0.13 18.01 -13.22
CA PRO A 243 -1.05 17.17 -13.41
C PRO A 243 -1.35 16.22 -12.23
N LEU A 244 -0.78 16.47 -11.05
CA LEU A 244 -0.92 15.63 -9.85
C LEU A 244 -1.85 16.25 -8.80
N SER A 245 -2.81 17.06 -9.24
CA SER A 245 -3.87 17.65 -8.41
C SER A 245 -5.25 17.24 -8.91
N GLY A 246 -6.24 17.28 -8.01
CA GLY A 246 -7.60 16.84 -8.31
C GLY A 246 -7.75 15.32 -8.40
N GLY A 247 -9.00 14.86 -8.58
CA GLY A 247 -9.31 13.42 -8.58
C GLY A 247 -8.77 12.76 -7.31
N THR A 248 -7.98 11.71 -7.45
CA THR A 248 -7.41 10.97 -6.30
C THR A 248 -6.33 11.71 -5.52
N CYS A 249 -5.83 12.84 -6.02
CA CYS A 249 -4.79 13.65 -5.39
C CYS A 249 -5.37 14.72 -4.45
N GLN A 250 -4.51 15.58 -3.92
CA GLN A 250 -4.89 16.78 -3.17
C GLN A 250 -5.64 17.78 -4.05
N PRO A 251 -6.41 18.69 -3.43
CA PRO A 251 -6.96 19.85 -4.12
C PRO A 251 -5.87 20.68 -4.82
N ASP A 252 -6.22 21.26 -5.97
CA ASP A 252 -5.29 22.03 -6.79
C ASP A 252 -4.92 23.38 -6.17
N LEU A 253 -3.62 23.72 -6.20
CA LEU A 253 -3.07 24.95 -5.63
C LEU A 253 -3.73 26.22 -6.18
N LEU A 254 -3.87 26.33 -7.50
CA LEU A 254 -4.44 27.53 -8.13
C LEU A 254 -5.95 27.61 -7.90
N SER A 255 -6.62 26.46 -7.85
CA SER A 255 -8.04 26.36 -7.51
C SER A 255 -8.30 26.80 -6.06
N MET A 256 -7.49 26.37 -5.10
CA MET A 256 -7.60 26.82 -3.71
C MET A 256 -7.30 28.31 -3.57
N TRP A 257 -6.24 28.80 -4.21
CA TRP A 257 -5.95 30.23 -4.27
C TRP A 257 -7.13 31.03 -4.84
N HIS A 258 -7.76 30.55 -5.91
CA HIS A 258 -8.94 31.17 -6.50
C HIS A 258 -10.14 31.16 -5.55
N ALA A 259 -10.37 30.03 -4.86
CA ALA A 259 -11.49 29.85 -3.94
C ALA A 259 -11.43 30.75 -2.69
N LEU A 260 -10.26 31.30 -2.36
CA LEU A 260 -10.08 32.25 -1.25
C LEU A 260 -10.32 33.71 -1.65
N LYS A 261 -10.50 34.03 -2.93
CA LYS A 261 -10.76 35.40 -3.38
C LYS A 261 -12.03 35.97 -2.74
N GLY A 262 -11.96 37.22 -2.29
CA GLY A 262 -13.07 37.89 -1.60
C GLY A 262 -13.23 37.49 -0.14
N THR A 263 -12.38 36.60 0.39
CA THR A 263 -12.32 36.27 1.83
C THR A 263 -11.21 37.07 2.54
N GLN A 264 -11.11 36.92 3.85
CA GLN A 264 -10.03 37.46 4.68
C GLN A 264 -8.73 36.65 4.61
N TYR A 265 -8.70 35.57 3.83
CA TYR A 265 -7.57 34.64 3.74
C TYR A 265 -6.90 34.73 2.36
N THR A 266 -5.61 34.42 2.31
CA THR A 266 -4.86 34.34 1.06
C THR A 266 -3.78 33.27 1.12
N ILE A 267 -3.43 32.71 -0.05
CA ILE A 267 -2.23 31.93 -0.26
C ILE A 267 -1.25 32.81 -1.04
N ASP A 268 -0.06 33.02 -0.49
CA ASP A 268 0.93 33.95 -1.03
C ASP A 268 1.79 33.25 -2.10
N ILE A 269 1.43 33.43 -3.37
CA ILE A 269 2.08 32.79 -4.53
C ILE A 269 2.17 33.74 -5.73
N ASP A 270 3.20 33.53 -6.56
CA ASP A 270 3.28 34.09 -7.91
C ASP A 270 2.62 33.13 -8.91
N VAL A 271 1.41 33.46 -9.35
CA VAL A 271 0.61 32.61 -10.25
C VAL A 271 1.35 32.29 -11.55
N ASN A 272 2.12 33.21 -12.11
CA ASN A 272 2.81 32.97 -13.38
C ASN A 272 3.96 31.97 -13.19
N ARG A 273 4.70 32.07 -12.09
CA ARG A 273 5.73 31.08 -11.77
C ARG A 273 5.15 29.71 -11.45
N ILE A 274 4.00 29.66 -10.77
CA ILE A 274 3.30 28.39 -10.51
C ILE A 274 2.84 27.75 -11.82
N LEU A 275 2.29 28.53 -12.77
CA LEU A 275 1.92 28.02 -14.08
C LEU A 275 3.12 27.45 -14.83
N GLU A 276 4.28 28.10 -14.75
CA GLU A 276 5.50 27.58 -15.36
C GLU A 276 5.98 26.29 -14.69
N ALA A 277 6.01 26.24 -13.35
CA ALA A 277 6.34 25.01 -12.63
C ALA A 277 5.37 23.86 -12.95
N ASN A 278 4.09 24.16 -13.24
CA ASN A 278 3.12 23.16 -13.68
C ASN A 278 3.45 22.64 -15.08
N ARG A 279 3.89 23.50 -16.02
CA ARG A 279 4.33 23.07 -17.36
C ARG A 279 5.54 22.14 -17.28
N VAL A 280 6.53 22.49 -16.47
CA VAL A 280 7.71 21.62 -16.25
C VAL A 280 7.28 20.27 -15.67
N GLN A 281 6.40 20.26 -14.68
CA GLN A 281 5.90 19.01 -14.09
C GLN A 281 5.12 18.15 -15.08
N GLN A 282 4.31 18.77 -15.95
CA GLN A 282 3.61 18.06 -17.02
C GLN A 282 4.59 17.44 -18.02
N GLU A 283 5.63 18.17 -18.41
CA GLU A 283 6.66 17.68 -19.32
C GLU A 283 7.45 16.51 -18.70
N CYS A 284 7.85 16.61 -17.43
CA CYS A 284 8.49 15.54 -16.67
C CYS A 284 7.67 14.24 -16.65
N LEU A 285 6.34 14.35 -16.63
CA LEU A 285 5.43 13.21 -16.48
C LEU A 285 4.74 12.81 -17.78
N LYS A 286 5.10 13.40 -18.93
CA LYS A 286 4.41 13.17 -20.22
C LYS A 286 4.39 11.71 -20.66
N ASP A 287 5.42 10.96 -20.28
CA ASP A 287 5.56 9.55 -20.64
C ASP A 287 4.86 8.62 -19.65
N TYR A 288 4.33 9.10 -18.52
CA TYR A 288 3.67 8.27 -17.52
C TYR A 288 2.21 8.00 -17.88
N PHE A 289 1.76 6.75 -17.66
CA PHE A 289 0.36 6.40 -17.84
C PHE A 289 -0.48 6.90 -16.65
N PHE A 290 -1.38 7.84 -16.91
CA PHE A 290 -2.36 8.33 -15.95
C PHE A 290 -3.62 7.45 -15.99
N PRO A 291 -3.97 6.74 -14.91
CA PRO A 291 -5.20 5.97 -14.85
C PRO A 291 -6.42 6.93 -14.93
N PRO A 292 -7.44 6.66 -15.77
CA PRO A 292 -8.59 7.54 -15.90
C PRO A 292 -9.32 7.80 -14.58
N GLU A 293 -9.38 6.81 -13.69
CA GLU A 293 -9.98 6.94 -12.36
C GLU A 293 -9.18 7.84 -11.42
N ALA A 294 -7.86 7.98 -11.63
CA ALA A 294 -7.03 8.86 -10.82
C ALA A 294 -7.37 10.34 -11.03
N GLN A 295 -7.94 10.67 -12.19
CA GLN A 295 -8.23 12.03 -12.66
C GLN A 295 -9.72 12.41 -12.57
N LYS A 296 -10.55 11.55 -11.96
CA LYS A 296 -12.00 11.74 -11.88
C LYS A 296 -12.45 11.78 -10.43
N ILE A 297 -13.59 12.43 -10.22
CA ILE A 297 -14.35 12.29 -8.97
C ILE A 297 -14.92 10.88 -8.92
N SER A 298 -14.80 10.23 -7.77
CA SER A 298 -15.44 8.97 -7.45
C SER A 298 -16.42 9.20 -6.30
N SER A 299 -17.71 9.28 -6.60
CA SER A 299 -18.74 9.48 -5.58
C SER A 299 -19.00 8.24 -4.72
N GLU A 300 -18.70 7.04 -5.23
CA GLU A 300 -18.86 5.77 -4.51
C GLU A 300 -18.01 5.73 -3.22
N VAL A 301 -16.86 6.40 -3.20
CA VAL A 301 -15.98 6.43 -2.01
C VAL A 301 -16.59 7.18 -0.83
N ILE A 302 -17.62 8.01 -1.05
CA ILE A 302 -18.36 8.66 0.04
C ILE A 302 -19.13 7.61 0.85
N LEU A 303 -19.61 6.56 0.17
CA LEU A 303 -20.39 5.48 0.79
C LEU A 303 -19.49 4.47 1.50
N SER A 304 -18.30 4.24 0.94
CA SER A 304 -17.25 3.41 1.55
C SER A 304 -15.90 4.13 1.43
N PRO A 305 -15.44 4.82 2.49
CA PRO A 305 -14.22 5.61 2.48
C PRO A 305 -13.01 4.82 1.97
N MET A 306 -12.57 5.15 0.75
CA MET A 306 -11.38 4.57 0.14
C MET A 306 -10.41 5.67 -0.29
N PRO A 307 -9.17 5.68 0.21
CA PRO A 307 -8.13 6.60 -0.20
C PRO A 307 -7.85 6.55 -1.69
N GLY A 308 -7.52 7.71 -2.28
CA GLY A 308 -7.22 7.83 -3.69
C GLY A 308 -6.12 6.87 -4.16
N GLY A 309 -5.00 6.80 -3.44
CA GLY A 309 -3.92 5.85 -3.76
C GLY A 309 -4.25 4.37 -3.53
N ALA A 310 -5.26 4.06 -2.71
CA ALA A 310 -5.77 2.69 -2.59
C ALA A 310 -6.70 2.36 -3.76
N LEU A 311 -7.56 3.32 -4.14
CA LEU A 311 -8.45 3.22 -5.29
C LEU A 311 -7.67 2.85 -6.56
N THR A 312 -6.67 3.67 -6.93
CA THR A 312 -5.89 3.47 -8.16
C THR A 312 -5.07 2.19 -8.13
N ALA A 313 -4.41 1.89 -7.01
CA ALA A 313 -3.63 0.66 -6.88
C ALA A 313 -4.50 -0.59 -7.04
N ASN A 314 -5.70 -0.58 -6.45
CA ASN A 314 -6.60 -1.73 -6.48
C ASN A 314 -7.28 -1.87 -7.84
N THR A 315 -7.75 -0.79 -8.47
CA THR A 315 -8.35 -0.83 -9.82
C THR A 315 -7.33 -1.28 -10.86
N MET A 316 -6.07 -0.84 -10.75
CA MET A 316 -4.98 -1.32 -11.61
C MET A 316 -4.75 -2.82 -11.46
N MET A 317 -4.66 -3.32 -10.23
CA MET A 317 -4.52 -4.76 -10.00
C MET A 317 -5.74 -5.54 -10.51
N MET A 318 -6.95 -5.02 -10.31
CA MET A 318 -8.16 -5.66 -10.82
C MET A 318 -8.21 -5.68 -12.35
N ARG A 319 -7.58 -4.72 -13.04
CA ARG A 319 -7.36 -4.82 -14.50
C ARG A 319 -6.38 -5.93 -14.85
N ASP A 320 -5.22 -5.94 -14.19
CA ASP A 320 -4.15 -6.92 -14.43
C ASP A 320 -4.65 -8.36 -14.21
N THR A 321 -5.64 -8.55 -13.33
CA THR A 321 -6.26 -9.85 -13.02
C THR A 321 -7.59 -10.12 -13.72
N GLY A 322 -8.12 -9.19 -14.53
CA GLY A 322 -9.41 -9.37 -15.21
C GLY A 322 -10.65 -9.26 -14.32
N THR A 323 -10.51 -8.79 -13.07
CA THR A 323 -11.60 -8.73 -12.07
C THR A 323 -12.21 -7.34 -11.88
N LEU A 324 -11.82 -6.34 -12.69
CA LEU A 324 -12.31 -4.94 -12.55
C LEU A 324 -13.84 -4.82 -12.58
N HIS A 325 -14.53 -5.70 -13.30
CA HIS A 325 -16.00 -5.73 -13.35
C HIS A 325 -16.67 -5.98 -11.99
N LEU A 326 -15.92 -6.46 -10.99
CA LEU A 326 -16.39 -6.66 -9.61
C LEU A 326 -16.24 -5.42 -8.72
N TYR A 327 -15.55 -4.37 -9.18
CA TYR A 327 -15.15 -3.24 -8.34
C TYR A 327 -16.31 -2.62 -7.56
N SER A 328 -17.43 -2.28 -8.20
CA SER A 328 -18.56 -1.65 -7.51
C SER A 328 -19.13 -2.54 -6.39
N LYS A 329 -19.17 -3.87 -6.59
CA LYS A 329 -19.60 -4.81 -5.54
C LYS A 329 -18.61 -4.86 -4.37
N VAL A 330 -17.31 -4.75 -4.66
CA VAL A 330 -16.27 -4.72 -3.63
C VAL A 330 -16.36 -3.44 -2.79
N ILE A 331 -16.59 -2.29 -3.42
CA ILE A 331 -16.79 -1.02 -2.70
C ILE A 331 -18.06 -1.06 -1.84
N GLU A 332 -19.14 -1.66 -2.34
CA GLU A 332 -20.36 -1.87 -1.54
C GLU A 332 -20.09 -2.75 -0.30
N ALA A 333 -19.41 -3.89 -0.49
CA ALA A 333 -19.05 -4.80 0.60
C ALA A 333 -18.04 -4.20 1.61
N MET A 334 -17.25 -3.21 1.18
CA MET A 334 -16.28 -2.53 2.04
C MET A 334 -16.96 -1.71 3.14
N SER A 335 -18.16 -1.17 2.90
CA SER A 335 -18.97 -0.49 3.92
C SER A 335 -19.23 -1.39 5.15
N GLU A 336 -19.60 -2.65 4.92
CA GLU A 336 -19.82 -3.62 6.00
C GLU A 336 -18.50 -3.93 6.73
N CYS A 337 -17.40 -4.08 5.98
CA CYS A 337 -16.09 -4.35 6.58
C CYS A 337 -15.65 -3.22 7.52
N ILE A 338 -15.92 -1.96 7.16
CA ILE A 338 -15.66 -0.78 8.01
C ILE A 338 -16.57 -0.80 9.24
N ALA A 339 -17.87 -1.00 9.04
CA ALA A 339 -18.87 -1.00 10.11
C ALA A 339 -18.60 -2.05 11.18
N ARG A 340 -18.19 -3.24 10.76
CA ARG A 340 -17.93 -4.38 11.65
C ARG A 340 -16.48 -4.43 12.14
N GLY A 341 -15.57 -3.67 11.53
CA GLY A 341 -14.14 -3.67 11.82
C GLY A 341 -13.70 -2.70 12.93
N GLY A 342 -14.62 -1.97 13.54
CA GLY A 342 -14.31 -1.04 14.65
C GLY A 342 -13.94 0.38 14.21
N PHE A 343 -14.29 0.77 12.98
CA PHE A 343 -14.11 2.13 12.44
C PHE A 343 -12.68 2.66 12.41
N GLY A 344 -11.65 1.81 12.28
CA GLY A 344 -10.30 2.30 11.97
C GLY A 344 -10.32 3.18 10.72
N THR A 345 -9.59 4.29 10.71
CA THR A 345 -9.56 5.21 9.58
C THR A 345 -9.08 4.50 8.33
N SER A 346 -9.80 4.64 7.23
CA SER A 346 -9.38 4.15 5.92
C SER A 346 -8.16 4.93 5.43
N VAL A 347 -6.99 4.51 5.89
CA VAL A 347 -5.65 4.95 5.47
C VAL A 347 -4.73 3.73 5.56
N THR A 348 -3.57 3.74 4.91
CA THR A 348 -2.67 2.59 4.95
C THR A 348 -2.21 2.28 6.39
N PRO A 349 -2.25 1.02 6.85
CA PRO A 349 -2.61 -0.20 6.10
C PRO A 349 -4.10 -0.57 6.11
N VAL A 350 -4.90 0.01 7.02
CA VAL A 350 -6.32 -0.30 7.26
C VAL A 350 -7.18 -0.23 5.99
N SER A 351 -6.97 0.76 5.12
CA SER A 351 -7.71 0.85 3.85
C SER A 351 -7.53 -0.39 2.96
N GLN A 352 -6.34 -1.00 2.98
CA GLN A 352 -6.08 -2.23 2.24
C GLN A 352 -6.73 -3.43 2.91
N PHE A 353 -6.74 -3.47 4.25
CA PHE A 353 -7.42 -4.54 5.00
C PHE A 353 -8.91 -4.58 4.70
N TYR A 354 -9.58 -3.42 4.70
CA TYR A 354 -10.99 -3.33 4.34
C TYR A 354 -11.24 -3.76 2.89
N PHE A 355 -10.43 -3.27 1.94
CA PHE A 355 -10.61 -3.62 0.53
C PHE A 355 -10.40 -5.12 0.28
N GLN A 356 -9.34 -5.70 0.85
CA GLN A 356 -9.03 -7.12 0.70
C GLN A 356 -10.10 -8.01 1.34
N GLN A 357 -10.59 -7.64 2.53
CA GLN A 357 -11.68 -8.37 3.15
C GLN A 357 -12.96 -8.29 2.32
N ALA A 358 -13.29 -7.10 1.80
CA ALA A 358 -14.43 -6.91 0.92
C ALA A 358 -14.29 -7.70 -0.39
N TYR A 359 -13.10 -7.71 -0.98
CA TYR A 359 -12.79 -8.49 -2.19
C TYR A 359 -12.97 -9.99 -1.94
N ALA A 360 -12.47 -10.50 -0.81
CA ALA A 360 -12.68 -11.90 -0.39
C ALA A 360 -14.18 -12.19 -0.17
N ASN A 361 -14.91 -11.30 0.48
CA ASN A 361 -16.35 -11.45 0.69
C ASN A 361 -17.13 -11.53 -0.63
N VAL A 362 -16.75 -10.74 -1.64
CA VAL A 362 -17.39 -10.76 -2.97
C VAL A 362 -17.01 -12.00 -3.77
N THR A 363 -15.75 -12.41 -3.75
CA THR A 363 -15.23 -13.48 -4.62
C THR A 363 -15.40 -14.89 -4.03
N GLN A 364 -15.37 -15.02 -2.71
CA GLN A 364 -15.40 -16.32 -2.00
C GLN A 364 -16.69 -16.50 -1.18
N GLY A 365 -17.42 -15.40 -0.94
CA GLY A 365 -18.65 -15.36 -0.17
C GLY A 365 -18.44 -14.66 1.19
N PRO A 366 -19.49 -14.02 1.75
CA PRO A 366 -19.38 -13.19 2.94
C PRO A 366 -18.77 -13.94 4.12
N TRP A 367 -17.66 -13.40 4.66
CA TRP A 367 -17.01 -13.86 5.90
C TRP A 367 -16.58 -15.33 5.93
N LYS A 368 -16.56 -16.01 4.76
CA LYS A 368 -16.06 -17.39 4.67
C LYS A 368 -14.55 -17.45 4.92
N LYS A 369 -13.82 -16.41 4.55
CA LYS A 369 -12.38 -16.27 4.75
C LYS A 369 -12.06 -14.91 5.34
N ILE A 370 -11.39 -14.89 6.48
CA ILE A 370 -10.78 -13.69 7.06
C ILE A 370 -9.41 -13.48 6.43
N THR A 371 -9.16 -12.27 5.94
CA THR A 371 -7.86 -11.85 5.43
C THR A 371 -6.94 -11.51 6.60
N ASP A 372 -5.64 -11.84 6.47
CA ASP A 372 -4.67 -11.73 7.56
C ASP A 372 -4.62 -10.33 8.19
N GLY A 373 -4.55 -9.29 7.37
CA GLY A 373 -4.50 -7.91 7.84
C GLY A 373 -5.76 -7.47 8.59
N TYR A 374 -6.94 -7.76 8.03
CA TYR A 374 -8.22 -7.43 8.67
C TYR A 374 -8.39 -8.19 9.99
N GLY A 375 -8.08 -9.49 9.99
CA GLY A 375 -8.15 -10.34 11.16
C GLY A 375 -7.23 -9.88 12.29
N LYS A 376 -5.94 -9.64 12.00
CA LYS A 376 -5.00 -9.09 12.99
C LYS A 376 -5.45 -7.74 13.54
N MET A 377 -6.08 -6.90 12.72
CA MET A 377 -6.63 -5.61 13.16
C MET A 377 -7.77 -5.78 14.15
N VAL A 378 -8.79 -6.58 13.82
CA VAL A 378 -9.94 -6.78 14.72
C VAL A 378 -9.58 -7.58 15.98
N LEU A 379 -8.48 -8.33 15.94
CA LEU A 379 -7.90 -9.02 17.10
C LEU A 379 -6.95 -8.15 17.93
N GLY A 380 -6.64 -6.92 17.51
CA GLY A 380 -5.86 -5.95 18.30
C GLY A 380 -4.35 -5.93 18.06
N TYR A 381 -3.81 -6.75 17.13
CA TYR A 381 -2.37 -6.84 16.85
C TYR A 381 -1.78 -5.61 16.14
N PHE A 382 -2.64 -4.69 15.67
CA PHE A 382 -2.22 -3.38 15.13
C PHE A 382 -2.49 -2.22 16.11
N GLY A 383 -3.04 -2.49 17.29
CA GLY A 383 -3.53 -1.50 18.23
C GLY A 383 -5.05 -1.58 18.43
N ARG A 384 -5.59 -0.64 19.20
CA ARG A 384 -7.01 -0.57 19.53
C ARG A 384 -7.76 0.19 18.45
N THR A 385 -8.81 -0.43 17.93
CA THR A 385 -9.75 0.24 17.02
C THR A 385 -10.54 1.35 17.75
N PRO A 386 -10.99 2.41 17.04
CA PRO A 386 -11.78 3.50 17.62
C PRO A 386 -12.99 3.06 18.46
N VAL A 387 -13.67 2.01 18.01
CA VAL A 387 -14.71 1.31 18.76
C VAL A 387 -14.44 -0.19 18.73
N LYS A 388 -15.05 -0.94 19.66
CA LYS A 388 -14.93 -2.41 19.66
C LYS A 388 -15.46 -2.98 18.34
N PRO A 389 -14.71 -3.88 17.66
CA PRO A 389 -15.20 -4.57 16.48
C PRO A 389 -16.41 -5.45 16.80
N ASP A 390 -17.13 -5.86 15.76
CA ASP A 390 -18.27 -6.77 15.88
C ASP A 390 -17.85 -8.11 16.53
N PRO A 391 -18.47 -8.52 17.65
CA PRO A 391 -18.12 -9.76 18.36
C PRO A 391 -18.19 -11.03 17.50
N GLU A 392 -19.09 -11.09 16.52
CA GLU A 392 -19.19 -12.23 15.60
C GLU A 392 -17.95 -12.30 14.70
N ILE A 393 -17.51 -11.15 14.16
CA ILE A 393 -16.32 -11.06 13.32
C ILE A 393 -15.06 -11.40 14.10
N VAL A 394 -14.95 -10.91 15.34
CA VAL A 394 -13.85 -11.26 16.25
C VAL A 394 -13.78 -12.78 16.44
N LYS A 395 -14.92 -13.42 16.74
CA LYS A 395 -14.98 -14.88 16.93
C LYS A 395 -14.60 -15.67 15.67
N ILE A 396 -15.02 -15.20 14.49
CA ILE A 396 -14.63 -15.79 13.20
C ILE A 396 -13.12 -15.66 12.99
N ALA A 397 -12.56 -14.47 13.25
CA ALA A 397 -11.12 -14.20 13.12
C ALA A 397 -10.29 -15.07 14.07
N GLU A 398 -10.64 -15.13 15.36
CA GLU A 398 -9.96 -15.98 16.35
C GLU A 398 -9.93 -17.45 15.89
N LYS A 399 -11.08 -17.97 15.45
CA LYS A 399 -11.21 -19.36 15.01
C LYS A 399 -10.39 -19.65 13.76
N GLN A 400 -10.48 -18.79 12.73
CA GLN A 400 -9.80 -19.05 11.45
C GLN A 400 -8.29 -18.84 11.53
N MET A 401 -7.84 -17.90 12.36
CA MET A 401 -6.42 -17.54 12.47
C MET A 401 -5.70 -18.30 13.59
N GLY A 402 -6.43 -18.90 14.53
CA GLY A 402 -5.82 -19.54 15.71
C GLY A 402 -5.10 -18.55 16.62
N MET A 403 -5.51 -17.27 16.58
CA MET A 403 -4.90 -16.17 17.33
C MET A 403 -5.93 -15.64 18.34
N PRO A 404 -5.59 -15.51 19.64
CA PRO A 404 -6.49 -14.91 20.61
C PRO A 404 -6.59 -13.40 20.41
N VAL A 405 -7.66 -12.79 20.92
CA VAL A 405 -7.73 -11.34 21.10
C VAL A 405 -6.54 -10.85 21.92
N PHE A 406 -5.89 -9.80 21.44
CA PHE A 406 -4.74 -9.15 22.05
C PHE A 406 -5.09 -7.72 22.47
N ASP A 407 -4.86 -7.38 23.75
CA ASP A 407 -5.18 -6.07 24.34
C ASP A 407 -3.95 -5.25 24.76
N GLY A 408 -2.76 -5.83 24.59
CA GLY A 408 -1.45 -5.26 24.91
C GLY A 408 -1.00 -4.14 23.98
N ASP A 409 0.28 -3.77 24.09
CA ASP A 409 0.95 -2.85 23.18
C ASP A 409 1.63 -3.68 22.07
N PRO A 410 1.33 -3.45 20.77
CA PRO A 410 1.97 -4.16 19.68
C PRO A 410 3.51 -4.05 19.67
N LEU A 411 4.10 -3.02 20.28
CA LEU A 411 5.56 -2.86 20.36
C LEU A 411 6.22 -3.82 21.35
N ASP A 412 5.49 -4.30 22.36
CA ASP A 412 6.06 -5.10 23.44
C ASP A 412 6.27 -6.58 23.04
N VAL A 413 5.71 -6.99 21.90
CA VAL A 413 5.84 -8.35 21.34
C VAL A 413 6.84 -8.44 20.19
N LEU A 414 7.56 -7.35 19.88
CA LEU A 414 8.51 -7.30 18.78
C LEU A 414 9.95 -7.47 19.27
N GLU A 415 10.62 -8.46 18.72
CA GLU A 415 12.06 -8.67 18.93
C GLU A 415 12.91 -7.56 18.27
N PRO A 416 14.09 -7.19 18.84
CA PRO A 416 14.97 -6.18 18.26
C PRO A 416 15.33 -6.44 16.79
N GLY A 417 15.19 -5.40 15.96
CA GLY A 417 15.32 -5.51 14.52
C GLY A 417 16.76 -5.35 14.03
N ILE A 418 17.56 -4.48 14.67
CA ILE A 418 18.94 -4.20 14.27
C ILE A 418 19.81 -5.45 14.36
N PRO A 419 19.85 -6.20 15.49
CA PRO A 419 20.68 -7.41 15.57
C PRO A 419 20.30 -8.47 14.54
N LYS A 420 19.00 -8.59 14.22
CA LYS A 420 18.51 -9.51 13.18
C LYS A 420 18.99 -9.09 11.80
N ALA A 421 18.90 -7.80 11.47
CA ALA A 421 19.36 -7.26 10.20
C ALA A 421 20.88 -7.39 10.02
N VAL A 422 21.66 -7.10 11.06
CA VAL A 422 23.13 -7.27 11.07
C VAL A 422 23.52 -8.71 10.73
N LYS A 423 22.92 -9.70 11.40
CA LYS A 423 23.19 -11.13 11.12
C LYS A 423 22.89 -11.51 9.67
N ILE A 424 21.82 -10.96 9.08
CA ILE A 424 21.49 -11.20 7.67
C ILE A 424 22.58 -10.61 6.77
N LEU A 425 22.97 -9.36 7.00
CA LEU A 425 24.00 -8.68 6.21
C LEU A 425 25.36 -9.40 6.30
N GLU A 426 25.79 -9.80 7.49
CA GLU A 426 27.04 -10.53 7.71
C GLU A 426 27.03 -11.90 7.01
N LYS A 427 25.94 -12.65 7.14
CA LYS A 427 25.76 -13.95 6.47
C LYS A 427 25.90 -13.82 4.95
N GLU A 428 25.30 -12.77 4.39
CA GLU A 428 25.27 -12.50 2.96
C GLU A 428 26.49 -11.70 2.48
N ARG A 429 27.44 -11.40 3.39
CA ARG A 429 28.67 -10.61 3.14
C ARG A 429 28.40 -9.24 2.53
N LEU A 430 27.31 -8.61 2.95
CA LEU A 430 26.92 -7.25 2.57
C LEU A 430 27.41 -6.24 3.62
N PRO A 431 27.69 -4.98 3.23
CA PRO A 431 28.11 -3.95 4.17
C PRO A 431 27.09 -3.72 5.28
N VAL A 432 27.57 -3.69 6.53
CA VAL A 432 26.75 -3.38 7.70
C VAL A 432 26.77 -1.87 7.91
N THR A 433 25.82 -1.18 7.27
CA THR A 433 25.57 0.26 7.45
C THR A 433 24.16 0.47 7.99
N ASP A 434 23.91 1.63 8.61
CA ASP A 434 22.58 1.99 9.11
C ASP A 434 21.51 1.95 8.00
N GLU A 435 21.86 2.37 6.78
CA GLU A 435 20.97 2.31 5.61
C GLU A 435 20.60 0.87 5.28
N ASN A 436 21.59 -0.03 5.19
CA ASN A 436 21.36 -1.43 4.86
C ASN A 436 20.59 -2.15 5.97
N ILE A 437 20.90 -1.87 7.23
CA ILE A 437 20.16 -2.37 8.40
C ILE A 437 18.68 -1.94 8.29
N PHE A 438 18.44 -0.65 8.01
CA PHE A 438 17.09 -0.13 7.89
C PHE A 438 16.34 -0.72 6.69
N ILE A 439 17.01 -0.87 5.53
CA ILE A 439 16.45 -1.52 4.34
C ILE A 439 15.98 -2.95 4.65
N ILE A 440 16.84 -3.74 5.30
CA ILE A 440 16.52 -5.13 5.67
C ILE A 440 15.31 -5.18 6.61
N GLY A 441 15.27 -4.36 7.66
CA GLY A 441 14.15 -4.41 8.60
C GLY A 441 12.84 -3.83 8.02
N ALA A 442 12.92 -2.76 7.22
CA ALA A 442 11.74 -2.09 6.69
C ALA A 442 11.03 -2.85 5.55
N LEU A 443 11.77 -3.72 4.84
CA LEU A 443 11.28 -4.47 3.68
C LEU A 443 11.19 -5.98 3.91
N ALA A 444 11.18 -6.41 5.18
CA ALA A 444 10.88 -7.79 5.54
C ALA A 444 9.41 -8.12 5.24
N THR A 445 9.17 -9.28 4.63
CA THR A 445 7.84 -9.80 4.32
C THR A 445 7.70 -11.23 4.83
N PRO A 446 6.48 -11.79 4.91
CA PRO A 446 6.31 -13.21 5.24
C PRO A 446 7.03 -14.15 4.27
N GLY A 447 7.13 -13.75 3.00
CA GLY A 447 7.77 -14.53 1.95
C GLY A 447 9.28 -14.44 1.90
N GLY A 448 9.85 -13.33 2.34
CA GLY A 448 11.29 -13.14 2.27
C GLY A 448 11.70 -11.74 2.69
N ASN A 449 12.69 -11.18 2.00
CA ASN A 449 13.16 -9.83 2.29
C ASN A 449 13.47 -9.07 1.00
N LYS A 450 12.53 -8.24 0.57
CA LYS A 450 12.65 -7.41 -0.65
C LYS A 450 13.82 -6.42 -0.56
N GLY A 451 14.23 -6.05 0.65
CA GLY A 451 15.43 -5.23 0.88
C GLY A 451 16.71 -6.01 0.62
N LEU A 452 16.77 -7.28 1.03
CA LEU A 452 17.92 -8.15 0.74
C LEU A 452 18.05 -8.42 -0.76
N ASP A 453 16.93 -8.71 -1.43
CA ASP A 453 16.90 -8.91 -2.89
C ASP A 453 17.50 -7.69 -3.61
N PHE A 454 17.07 -6.48 -3.22
CA PHE A 454 17.61 -5.23 -3.74
C PHE A 454 19.12 -5.07 -3.51
N LEU A 455 19.60 -5.37 -2.30
CA LEU A 455 21.02 -5.27 -1.95
C LEU A 455 21.89 -6.30 -2.68
N LYS A 456 21.31 -7.43 -3.08
CA LYS A 456 21.96 -8.45 -3.92
C LYS A 456 21.92 -8.13 -5.42
N GLY A 457 21.24 -7.06 -5.82
CA GLY A 457 21.20 -6.57 -7.20
C GLY A 457 19.90 -6.85 -7.94
N ASP A 458 18.88 -7.45 -7.31
CA ASP A 458 17.55 -7.55 -7.91
C ASP A 458 16.86 -6.18 -7.84
N ARG A 459 16.92 -5.44 -8.95
CA ARG A 459 16.46 -4.04 -9.04
C ARG A 459 15.37 -3.91 -10.11
N PRO A 460 14.16 -4.46 -9.86
CA PRO A 460 13.10 -4.41 -10.84
C PRO A 460 12.62 -2.98 -11.07
N VAL A 461 12.43 -2.62 -12.34
CA VAL A 461 11.85 -1.34 -12.74
C VAL A 461 10.47 -1.60 -13.34
N ASN A 462 9.43 -1.19 -12.63
CA ASN A 462 8.03 -1.39 -12.98
C ASN A 462 7.23 -0.07 -12.89
N CYS A 463 7.80 0.99 -13.47
CA CYS A 463 7.12 2.26 -13.68
C CYS A 463 6.22 2.17 -14.93
N ARG A 464 4.96 2.58 -14.82
CA ARG A 464 3.97 2.43 -15.90
C ARG A 464 4.07 3.64 -16.85
N LYS A 465 4.89 3.53 -17.90
CA LYS A 465 5.02 4.54 -18.97
C LYS A 465 4.17 4.19 -20.21
N ILE A 466 3.64 5.21 -20.89
CA ILE A 466 2.83 5.10 -22.12
C ILE A 466 3.66 4.54 -23.27
N THR A 467 4.92 4.95 -23.40
CA THR A 467 5.83 4.49 -24.47
C THR A 467 6.16 3.00 -24.40
N GLY A 468 6.02 2.38 -23.22
CA GLY A 468 6.13 0.94 -23.02
C GLY A 468 4.94 0.12 -23.56
N LYS A 469 3.81 0.77 -23.88
CA LYS A 469 2.67 0.09 -24.51
C LYS A 469 3.06 -0.50 -25.86
N THR A 470 3.98 0.10 -26.61
CA THR A 470 4.38 -0.41 -27.93
C THR A 470 5.09 -1.77 -27.88
N GLU A 471 5.71 -2.15 -26.76
CA GLU A 471 6.32 -3.48 -26.58
C GLU A 471 5.39 -4.47 -25.88
N ALA A 472 4.60 -4.01 -24.91
CA ALA A 472 3.62 -4.85 -24.22
C ALA A 472 2.40 -5.17 -25.09
N GLU A 473 1.91 -4.23 -25.91
CA GLU A 473 0.87 -4.49 -26.90
C GLU A 473 1.40 -5.37 -28.04
N LYS A 474 2.68 -5.29 -28.40
CA LYS A 474 3.31 -6.28 -29.31
C LYS A 474 3.35 -7.69 -28.71
N LYS A 475 3.47 -7.82 -27.39
CA LYS A 475 3.35 -9.12 -26.68
C LYS A 475 1.90 -9.57 -26.46
N ALA A 476 0.95 -8.64 -26.33
CA ALA A 476 -0.46 -8.93 -26.07
C ALA A 476 -1.33 -9.07 -27.34
N THR A 477 -0.86 -8.59 -28.49
CA THR A 477 -1.52 -8.76 -29.81
C THR A 477 -0.91 -9.87 -30.66
N GLN A 478 0.15 -10.53 -30.18
CA GLN A 478 0.39 -11.88 -30.66
C GLN A 478 -0.71 -12.76 -30.07
N PRO A 479 -1.57 -13.41 -30.89
CA PRO A 479 -2.29 -14.58 -30.40
C PRO A 479 -1.23 -15.47 -29.76
N PRO A 480 -1.52 -16.15 -28.63
CA PRO A 480 -0.54 -17.05 -28.01
C PRO A 480 0.07 -17.82 -29.16
N GLN A 481 1.39 -17.64 -29.38
CA GLN A 481 2.10 -18.57 -30.25
C GLN A 481 1.72 -19.89 -29.65
N SER A 482 0.95 -20.67 -30.42
CA SER A 482 0.77 -22.06 -30.09
C SER A 482 2.19 -22.52 -29.84
N ALA A 483 2.47 -22.92 -28.59
CA ALA A 483 3.61 -23.76 -28.35
C ALA A 483 3.57 -24.76 -29.51
N PRO A 484 4.69 -24.97 -30.25
CA PRO A 484 4.69 -25.96 -31.32
C PRO A 484 4.00 -27.16 -30.71
N LYS A 485 2.82 -27.54 -31.25
CA LYS A 485 2.06 -28.66 -30.72
C LYS A 485 3.10 -29.75 -30.62
N ALA A 486 3.47 -30.12 -29.40
CA ALA A 486 4.27 -31.31 -29.22
C ALA A 486 3.46 -32.37 -29.94
N ALA A 487 4.04 -32.97 -30.99
CA ALA A 487 3.36 -33.96 -31.82
C ALA A 487 2.62 -34.89 -30.87
N GLY A 488 1.29 -34.77 -30.88
CA GLY A 488 0.46 -35.42 -29.89
C GLY A 488 0.63 -36.92 -30.12
N LEU A 489 1.08 -37.63 -29.10
CA LEU A 489 1.04 -39.08 -29.13
C LEU A 489 -0.22 -39.49 -28.36
N SER A 490 -1.21 -40.01 -29.07
CA SER A 490 -2.36 -40.66 -28.45
C SER A 490 -1.96 -42.05 -27.98
N GLN A 491 -2.37 -42.37 -26.75
CA GLN A 491 -2.08 -43.65 -26.14
C GLN A 491 -3.31 -44.56 -26.14
N TYR A 492 -3.14 -45.77 -26.68
CA TYR A 492 -4.15 -46.81 -26.73
C TYR A 492 -3.72 -48.03 -25.91
N LYS A 493 -4.67 -48.69 -25.25
CA LYS A 493 -4.46 -50.02 -24.64
C LYS A 493 -5.10 -51.07 -25.55
N VAL A 494 -4.28 -51.94 -26.14
CA VAL A 494 -4.72 -52.99 -27.07
C VAL A 494 -4.42 -54.35 -26.45
N THR A 495 -5.41 -55.24 -26.39
CA THR A 495 -5.23 -56.59 -25.85
C THR A 495 -5.11 -57.58 -27.00
N VAL A 496 -4.00 -58.32 -27.05
CA VAL A 496 -3.75 -59.38 -28.04
C VAL A 496 -3.35 -60.64 -27.26
N ASP A 497 -4.09 -61.74 -27.48
CA ASP A 497 -3.86 -63.05 -26.83
C ASP A 497 -3.71 -62.96 -25.29
N GLY A 498 -4.56 -62.16 -24.65
CA GLY A 498 -4.59 -62.00 -23.20
C GLY A 498 -3.49 -61.10 -22.60
N THR A 499 -2.59 -60.56 -23.44
CA THR A 499 -1.55 -59.60 -23.02
C THR A 499 -1.97 -58.19 -23.41
N VAL A 500 -1.92 -57.25 -22.46
CA VAL A 500 -2.23 -55.83 -22.71
C VAL A 500 -0.98 -55.10 -23.19
N TYR A 501 -1.09 -54.43 -24.34
CA TYR A 501 -0.07 -53.59 -24.92
C TYR A 501 -0.48 -52.13 -24.84
N GLN A 502 0.47 -51.28 -24.49
CA GLN A 502 0.34 -49.83 -24.60
C GLN A 502 0.93 -49.42 -25.96
N VAL A 503 0.09 -48.84 -26.82
CA VAL A 503 0.44 -48.42 -28.17
C VAL A 503 0.39 -46.90 -28.22
N MET A 504 1.50 -46.28 -28.61
CA MET A 504 1.60 -44.85 -28.85
C MET A 504 1.50 -44.60 -30.35
N VAL A 505 0.51 -43.79 -30.75
CA VAL A 505 0.25 -43.46 -32.15
C VAL A 505 0.40 -41.96 -32.32
N GLU A 506 1.09 -41.54 -33.36
CA GLU A 506 1.24 -40.13 -33.70
C GLU A 506 -0.08 -39.60 -34.29
N ASP A 507 -0.61 -38.53 -33.68
CA ASP A 507 -1.98 -38.04 -33.92
C ASP A 507 -2.20 -37.53 -35.35
N GLU A 508 -1.14 -37.06 -36.03
CA GLU A 508 -1.25 -36.46 -37.36
C GLU A 508 -1.05 -37.47 -38.50
N THR A 509 -0.19 -38.47 -38.29
CA THR A 509 0.20 -39.44 -39.33
C THR A 509 -0.51 -40.79 -39.18
N GLY A 510 -0.98 -41.11 -37.96
CA GLY A 510 -1.50 -42.44 -37.62
C GLY A 510 -0.41 -43.51 -37.53
N GLU A 511 0.87 -43.14 -37.59
CA GLU A 511 1.97 -44.09 -37.47
C GLU A 511 2.14 -44.56 -36.02
N VAL A 512 2.43 -45.85 -35.87
CA VAL A 512 2.69 -46.45 -34.56
C VAL A 512 4.12 -46.08 -34.15
N ALA A 513 4.24 -45.13 -33.23
CA ALA A 513 5.52 -44.66 -32.72
C ALA A 513 6.16 -45.68 -31.76
N ALA A 514 5.36 -46.39 -30.95
CA ALA A 514 5.86 -47.43 -30.05
C ALA A 514 4.77 -48.43 -29.62
N VAL A 515 5.16 -49.70 -29.42
CA VAL A 515 4.33 -50.73 -28.79
C VAL A 515 5.09 -51.35 -27.63
N ARG A 516 4.49 -51.35 -26.44
CA ARG A 516 5.10 -51.95 -25.24
C ARG A 516 4.13 -52.89 -24.54
N ALA A 517 4.57 -54.12 -24.27
CA ALA A 517 3.84 -55.06 -23.42
C ALA A 517 3.81 -54.52 -21.98
N MET A 518 2.62 -54.35 -21.40
CA MET A 518 2.49 -53.99 -19.99
C MET A 518 2.75 -55.23 -19.14
N LYS A 519 3.79 -55.19 -18.30
CA LYS A 519 3.97 -56.21 -17.26
C LYS A 519 2.89 -56.01 -16.19
N ALA A 520 2.24 -57.10 -15.80
CA ALA A 520 1.29 -57.11 -14.70
C ALA A 520 1.99 -56.65 -13.40
N GLY A 521 1.50 -55.56 -12.83
CA GLY A 521 2.07 -54.92 -11.63
C GLY A 521 2.13 -53.40 -11.76
N GLU A 522 1.02 -52.74 -12.09
CA GLU A 522 0.89 -51.30 -11.82
C GLU A 522 0.81 -51.13 -10.30
N THR A 523 1.86 -50.57 -9.70
CA THR A 523 1.77 -49.96 -8.37
C THR A 523 0.59 -48.98 -8.38
N PRO A 524 -0.25 -48.95 -7.33
CA PRO A 524 -1.39 -48.06 -7.29
C PRO A 524 -0.88 -46.62 -7.44
N LYS A 525 -1.41 -45.88 -8.44
CA LYS A 525 -1.24 -44.41 -8.50
C LYS A 525 -1.64 -43.89 -7.13
N ARG A 526 -0.68 -43.29 -6.42
CA ARG A 526 -1.00 -42.57 -5.20
C ARG A 526 -2.07 -41.51 -5.54
N PRO A 527 -3.06 -41.30 -4.68
CA PRO A 527 -4.09 -40.30 -4.95
C PRO A 527 -3.43 -38.94 -5.13
N GLN A 528 -3.59 -38.37 -6.32
CA GLN A 528 -3.07 -37.04 -6.64
C GLN A 528 -3.95 -35.98 -6.00
N ILE A 529 -3.33 -35.03 -5.31
CA ILE A 529 -4.01 -33.89 -4.68
C ILE A 529 -3.63 -32.63 -5.45
N GLU A 530 -4.60 -32.05 -6.15
CA GLU A 530 -4.41 -30.79 -6.87
C GLU A 530 -4.41 -29.59 -5.90
N VAL A 531 -3.36 -28.79 -5.93
CA VAL A 531 -3.27 -27.53 -5.20
C VAL A 531 -3.58 -26.38 -6.16
N LYS A 532 -4.73 -25.73 -5.97
CA LYS A 532 -5.20 -24.59 -6.78
C LYS A 532 -5.18 -23.30 -5.99
N THR A 533 -4.80 -22.19 -6.64
CA THR A 533 -4.93 -20.88 -6.01
C THR A 533 -6.40 -20.44 -5.94
N GLN A 534 -6.77 -19.76 -4.86
CA GLN A 534 -8.13 -19.22 -4.66
C GLN A 534 -8.24 -17.74 -5.05
N LEU A 535 -7.11 -17.08 -5.24
CA LEU A 535 -7.02 -15.65 -5.55
C LEU A 535 -6.11 -15.44 -6.77
N PRO A 536 -6.46 -14.52 -7.67
CA PRO A 536 -5.54 -14.12 -8.73
C PRO A 536 -4.37 -13.32 -8.15
N GLY A 537 -3.21 -13.39 -8.80
CA GLY A 537 -2.00 -12.69 -8.35
C GLY A 537 -0.78 -13.03 -9.19
N ASN A 538 0.38 -12.48 -8.86
CA ASN A 538 1.65 -12.86 -9.48
C ASN A 538 2.42 -13.81 -8.57
N VAL A 539 3.00 -14.87 -9.12
CA VAL A 539 3.88 -15.77 -8.36
C VAL A 539 5.13 -15.00 -7.96
N TYR A 540 5.24 -14.62 -6.69
CA TYR A 540 6.38 -13.89 -6.16
C TYR A 540 7.53 -14.84 -5.82
N GLU A 541 7.21 -15.93 -5.14
CA GLU A 541 8.22 -16.90 -4.69
C GLU A 541 7.67 -18.32 -4.68
N ILE A 542 8.52 -19.29 -5.01
CA ILE A 542 8.24 -20.72 -4.93
C ILE A 542 9.16 -21.26 -3.85
N LEU A 543 8.56 -21.80 -2.78
CA LEU A 543 9.27 -22.23 -1.57
C LEU A 543 9.57 -23.74 -1.53
N CYS A 544 9.07 -24.50 -2.51
CA CYS A 544 9.28 -25.94 -2.61
C CYS A 544 9.82 -26.35 -3.99
N ALA A 545 10.38 -27.55 -4.06
CA ALA A 545 10.82 -28.20 -5.28
C ALA A 545 10.05 -29.51 -5.52
N VAL A 546 10.05 -29.96 -6.76
CA VAL A 546 9.53 -31.30 -7.11
C VAL A 546 10.34 -32.36 -6.36
N GLY A 547 9.63 -33.26 -5.67
CA GLY A 547 10.19 -34.29 -4.81
C GLY A 547 10.22 -33.94 -3.32
N ASP A 548 9.95 -32.68 -2.93
CA ASP A 548 9.92 -32.28 -1.52
C ASP A 548 8.72 -32.89 -0.79
N THR A 549 8.93 -33.32 0.45
CA THR A 549 7.85 -33.74 1.36
C THR A 549 7.32 -32.52 2.09
N VAL A 550 6.01 -32.30 2.01
CA VAL A 550 5.33 -31.14 2.61
C VAL A 550 4.25 -31.59 3.57
N LYS A 551 4.01 -30.80 4.61
CA LYS A 551 2.93 -31.02 5.57
C LYS A 551 1.70 -30.19 5.22
N LYS A 552 0.53 -30.66 5.64
CA LYS A 552 -0.70 -29.88 5.60
C LYS A 552 -0.50 -28.49 6.22
N GLY A 553 -0.85 -27.46 5.46
CA GLY A 553 -0.71 -26.05 5.84
C GLY A 553 0.65 -25.45 5.54
N GLU A 554 1.62 -26.22 5.04
CA GLU A 554 2.93 -25.71 4.63
C GLU A 554 2.83 -24.87 3.36
N THR A 555 3.49 -23.71 3.33
CA THR A 555 3.46 -22.78 2.19
C THR A 555 4.29 -23.31 1.04
N LEU A 556 3.67 -23.49 -0.13
CA LEU A 556 4.32 -23.96 -1.35
C LEU A 556 4.76 -22.79 -2.23
N VAL A 557 3.86 -21.83 -2.43
CA VAL A 557 4.04 -20.69 -3.33
C VAL A 557 3.50 -19.44 -2.65
N ILE A 558 4.14 -18.31 -2.86
CA ILE A 558 3.67 -17.00 -2.41
C ILE A 558 3.23 -16.19 -3.62
N LEU A 559 1.97 -15.76 -3.60
CA LEU A 559 1.43 -14.85 -4.60
C LEU A 559 1.52 -13.41 -4.08
N GLU A 560 1.91 -12.47 -4.92
CA GLU A 560 1.80 -11.04 -4.65
C GLU A 560 0.60 -10.45 -5.40
N ALA A 561 -0.34 -9.88 -4.64
CA ALA A 561 -1.48 -9.10 -5.15
C ALA A 561 -1.86 -8.04 -4.11
N MET A 562 -2.37 -6.87 -4.54
CA MET A 562 -2.78 -5.78 -3.63
C MET A 562 -1.70 -5.36 -2.61
N LYS A 563 -0.41 -5.41 -2.99
CA LYS A 563 0.75 -5.14 -2.10
C LYS A 563 0.83 -6.08 -0.88
N MET A 564 0.20 -7.25 -0.95
CA MET A 564 0.34 -8.29 0.06
C MET A 564 0.71 -9.61 -0.57
N GLU A 565 1.41 -10.40 0.24
CA GLU A 565 1.80 -11.75 -0.06
C GLU A 565 0.73 -12.70 0.48
N THR A 566 0.20 -13.55 -0.39
CA THR A 566 -0.77 -14.58 -0.05
C THR A 566 -0.11 -15.95 -0.24
N PRO A 567 0.08 -16.73 0.84
CA PRO A 567 0.59 -18.08 0.71
C PRO A 567 -0.46 -19.00 0.07
N VAL A 568 -0.01 -19.83 -0.86
CA VAL A 568 -0.70 -21.03 -1.34
C VAL A 568 -0.11 -22.20 -0.57
N VAL A 569 -0.93 -22.84 0.26
CA VAL A 569 -0.49 -23.89 1.20
C VAL A 569 -0.91 -25.29 0.73
N ALA A 570 -0.18 -26.30 1.17
CA ALA A 570 -0.52 -27.70 0.96
C ALA A 570 -1.84 -28.06 1.70
N PRO A 571 -2.84 -28.63 1.01
CA PRO A 571 -4.12 -29.01 1.63
C PRO A 571 -4.02 -30.27 2.51
N ASP A 572 -3.02 -31.11 2.28
CA ASP A 572 -2.74 -32.33 3.02
C ASP A 572 -1.23 -32.63 3.03
N ASP A 573 -0.82 -33.61 3.84
CA ASP A 573 0.55 -34.15 3.82
C ASP A 573 0.80 -34.86 2.48
N GLY A 574 1.99 -34.69 1.89
CA GLY A 574 2.31 -35.35 0.61
C GLY A 574 3.69 -35.02 0.07
N ILE A 575 4.00 -35.55 -1.12
CA ILE A 575 5.23 -35.24 -1.87
C ILE A 575 4.85 -34.41 -3.10
N ILE A 576 5.59 -33.32 -3.37
CA ILE A 576 5.40 -32.49 -4.56
C ILE A 576 5.72 -33.31 -5.82
N GLU A 577 4.72 -33.68 -6.61
CA GLU A 577 4.88 -34.39 -7.87
C GLU A 577 5.20 -33.43 -9.03
N SER A 578 4.49 -32.30 -9.10
CA SER A 578 4.72 -31.26 -10.12
C SER A 578 4.43 -29.86 -9.60
N LEU A 579 5.08 -28.88 -10.24
CA LEU A 579 4.81 -27.45 -10.11
C LEU A 579 4.39 -26.91 -11.47
N GLU A 580 3.21 -26.31 -11.55
CA GLU A 580 2.56 -25.86 -12.79
C GLU A 580 2.73 -24.35 -13.03
N VAL A 581 3.58 -23.71 -12.23
CA VAL A 581 3.81 -22.27 -12.27
C VAL A 581 5.29 -21.90 -12.17
N THR A 582 5.62 -20.73 -12.68
CA THR A 582 6.97 -20.15 -12.64
C THR A 582 6.99 -18.81 -11.91
N LYS A 583 8.15 -18.43 -11.35
CA LYS A 583 8.33 -17.13 -10.69
C LYS A 583 8.03 -15.99 -11.68
N GLY A 584 7.22 -15.02 -11.25
CA GLY A 584 6.74 -13.89 -12.03
C GLY A 584 5.46 -14.16 -12.84
N GLN A 585 4.99 -15.41 -12.93
CA GLN A 585 3.78 -15.75 -13.69
C GLN A 585 2.53 -15.16 -13.02
N THR A 586 1.67 -14.52 -13.81
CA THR A 586 0.32 -14.14 -13.37
C THR A 586 -0.58 -15.37 -13.37
N VAL A 587 -1.28 -15.60 -12.26
CA VAL A 587 -2.20 -16.71 -12.07
C VAL A 587 -3.63 -16.22 -11.81
N GLN A 588 -4.61 -17.02 -12.22
CA GLN A 588 -6.04 -16.76 -12.02
C GLN A 588 -6.63 -17.62 -10.89
N SER A 589 -7.74 -17.17 -10.31
CA SER A 589 -8.47 -17.99 -9.32
C SER A 589 -8.87 -19.33 -9.93
N GLY A 590 -8.64 -20.42 -9.19
CA GLY A 590 -8.85 -21.79 -9.62
C GLY A 590 -7.71 -22.40 -10.45
N GLN A 591 -6.66 -21.64 -10.78
CA GLN A 591 -5.53 -22.16 -11.53
C GLN A 591 -4.71 -23.17 -10.69
N LEU A 592 -4.29 -24.26 -11.33
CA LEU A 592 -3.43 -25.29 -10.75
C LEU A 592 -2.03 -24.71 -10.48
N ILE A 593 -1.51 -24.96 -9.28
CA ILE A 593 -0.21 -24.49 -8.80
C ILE A 593 0.74 -25.67 -8.64
N ALA A 594 0.29 -26.75 -8.00
CA ALA A 594 1.09 -27.94 -7.73
C ALA A 594 0.21 -29.20 -7.67
N VAL A 595 0.83 -30.38 -7.80
CA VAL A 595 0.20 -31.68 -7.56
C VAL A 595 0.98 -32.41 -6.46
N LEU A 596 0.29 -32.96 -5.46
CA LEU A 596 0.87 -33.79 -4.39
C LEU A 596 0.50 -35.27 -4.57
N VAL A 597 1.36 -36.19 -4.11
CA VAL A 597 1.15 -37.65 -4.10
C VAL A 597 1.52 -38.31 -2.78
#